data_AF-A0A966S8M9-F1
#
_entry.id   AF-A0A966S8M9-F1
#
_cell.length_a   1.000
_cell.length_b   1.000
_cell.length_c   1.000
_cell.angle_alpha   90.00
_cell.angle_beta   90.00
_cell.angle_gamma   90.00
#
_symmetry.space_group_name_H-M   'P 1'
#
loop_
_entity.id
_entity.type
_entity.pdbx_description
1 polymer ?
#
loop_
_entity_poly.entity_id
_entity_poly.type
_entity_poly.pdbx_seq_one_letter_code
_entity_poly.pdbx_strand_id
1 'polypeptide(L)'
;KAQGIIKNTATDITPVSYEVRGVGSSRSFVRAIYEASKGDVLKPERVDNNYIVAVVTEVNEEGTASVESARLSVDPILRNKKKAALLVKKVGNVTTLEAAATALGGKTIETADSVRANGSLSGSFGYEPRVTGAAFNPANKGKVVPAVIEGLSGIFVVRVNNVSSTPVMDGDVATQRNNRYLQAKQAYANQYSPNNPISILRTAATIKDKRQVRY
;
A
#
# COMPACT_ATOMS: atom_id res chain seq x y z
N LYS A 1 -30.25 14.85 21.41
CA LYS A 1 -29.15 15.84 21.38
C LYS A 1 -29.07 16.46 22.78
N ALA A 2 -28.13 16.05 23.62
CA ALA A 2 -28.03 16.56 24.98
C ALA A 2 -26.56 16.78 25.35
N GLN A 3 -26.27 18.01 25.78
CA GLN A 3 -25.09 18.50 26.49
C GLN A 3 -23.73 18.20 25.86
N GLY A 4 -23.13 19.14 25.11
CA GLY A 4 -21.68 19.36 24.96
C GLY A 4 -20.71 18.19 24.69
N ILE A 5 -21.20 16.96 24.51
CA ILE A 5 -20.43 15.73 24.43
C ILE A 5 -20.08 15.52 22.95
N ILE A 6 -18.80 15.63 22.66
CA ILE A 6 -18.25 15.34 21.34
C ILE A 6 -17.82 13.87 21.34
N LYS A 7 -18.55 13.04 20.58
CA LYS A 7 -18.20 11.63 20.40
C LYS A 7 -17.15 11.52 19.30
N ASN A 8 -15.94 11.13 19.68
CA ASN A 8 -14.85 10.81 18.76
C ASN A 8 -14.55 9.31 18.79
N THR A 9 -14.06 8.79 17.67
CA THR A 9 -13.53 7.42 17.58
C THR A 9 -12.05 7.53 17.26
N ALA A 10 -11.21 6.93 18.09
CA ALA A 10 -9.78 6.81 17.84
C ALA A 10 -9.47 5.36 17.49
N THR A 11 -8.66 5.16 16.44
CA THR A 11 -8.20 3.85 16.00
C THR A 11 -6.69 3.75 16.18
N ASP A 12 -6.18 2.53 16.29
CA ASP A 12 -4.75 2.21 16.26
C ASP A 12 -3.91 2.96 17.32
N ILE A 13 -4.42 3.03 18.55
CA ILE A 13 -3.66 3.58 19.69
C ILE A 13 -2.57 2.58 20.08
N THR A 14 -1.31 2.99 19.88
CA THR A 14 -0.14 2.17 20.21
C THR A 14 0.37 2.48 21.62
N PRO A 15 1.08 1.55 22.28
CA PRO A 15 1.66 1.81 23.60
C PRO A 15 2.74 2.91 23.59
N VAL A 16 3.31 3.22 22.41
CA VAL A 16 4.25 4.34 22.25
C VAL A 16 3.59 5.69 22.00
N SER A 17 2.28 5.73 21.75
CA SER A 17 1.57 6.96 21.43
C SER A 17 1.67 7.96 22.59
N TYR A 18 1.98 9.22 22.27
CA TYR A 18 2.01 10.32 23.25
C TYR A 18 0.63 10.99 23.40
N GLU A 19 -0.18 10.88 22.35
CA GLU A 19 -1.49 11.51 22.24
C GLU A 19 -2.51 10.56 21.65
N VAL A 20 -3.78 10.86 21.90
CA VAL A 20 -4.90 10.24 21.19
C VAL A 20 -5.40 11.26 20.17
N ARG A 21 -5.39 10.86 18.90
CA ARG A 21 -5.77 11.74 17.79
C ARG A 21 -7.22 12.22 17.95
N GLY A 22 -7.42 13.54 17.92
CA GLY A 22 -8.74 14.16 18.11
C GLY A 22 -9.18 14.30 19.58
N VAL A 23 -8.31 13.95 20.52
CA VAL A 23 -8.52 14.04 21.98
C VAL A 23 -7.48 15.00 22.58
N GLY A 24 -6.20 14.77 22.28
CA GLY A 24 -5.10 15.57 22.82
C GLY A 24 -3.97 14.71 23.37
N SER A 25 -2.94 15.38 23.89
CA SER A 25 -1.73 14.77 24.42
C SER A 25 -1.89 14.35 25.88
N SER A 26 -2.06 13.04 26.12
CA SER A 26 -1.99 12.46 27.47
C SER A 26 -1.41 11.05 27.44
N ARG A 27 -0.23 10.89 28.05
CA ARG A 27 0.45 9.60 28.19
C ARG A 27 -0.21 8.68 29.22
N SER A 28 -0.68 9.25 30.33
CA SER A 28 -1.44 8.50 31.34
C SER A 28 -2.70 7.90 30.74
N PHE A 29 -3.41 8.67 29.93
CA PHE A 29 -4.63 8.21 29.27
C PHE A 29 -4.35 7.09 28.26
N VAL A 30 -3.32 7.23 27.43
CA VAL A 30 -2.92 6.18 26.48
C VAL A 30 -2.57 4.87 27.21
N ARG A 31 -1.85 4.96 28.33
CA ARG A 31 -1.53 3.79 29.15
C ARG A 31 -2.78 3.14 29.73
N ALA A 32 -3.69 3.93 30.29
CA ALA A 32 -4.95 3.42 30.83
C ALA A 32 -5.81 2.71 29.77
N ILE A 33 -5.83 3.24 28.53
CA ILE A 33 -6.48 2.58 27.38
C ILE A 33 -5.83 1.23 27.08
N TYR A 34 -4.50 1.16 27.10
CA TYR A 34 -3.77 -0.06 26.75
C TYR A 34 -3.86 -1.16 27.82
N GLU A 35 -4.04 -0.79 29.09
CA GLU A 35 -4.23 -1.71 30.21
C GLU A 35 -5.68 -2.22 30.35
N ALA A 36 -6.64 -1.58 29.67
CA ALA A 36 -8.06 -1.90 29.76
C ALA A 36 -8.49 -3.04 28.81
N SER A 37 -9.51 -3.77 29.22
CA SER A 37 -10.09 -4.86 28.43
C SER A 37 -11.19 -4.37 27.50
N LYS A 38 -11.49 -5.16 26.45
CA LYS A 38 -12.62 -4.87 25.55
C LYS A 38 -13.93 -4.77 26.35
N GLY A 39 -14.63 -3.66 26.17
CA GLY A 39 -15.88 -3.34 26.87
C GLY A 39 -15.71 -2.43 28.08
N ASP A 40 -14.48 -2.22 28.55
CA ASP A 40 -14.23 -1.39 29.73
C ASP A 40 -14.50 0.09 29.45
N VAL A 41 -15.10 0.74 30.44
CA VAL A 41 -15.31 2.19 30.47
C VAL A 41 -14.28 2.78 31.42
N LEU A 42 -13.37 3.60 30.87
CA LEU A 42 -12.34 4.26 31.66
C LEU A 42 -12.91 5.38 32.51
N LYS A 43 -12.23 5.66 33.62
CA LYS A 43 -12.54 6.81 34.47
C LYS A 43 -12.34 8.11 33.67
N PRO A 44 -13.14 9.16 33.91
CA PRO A 44 -12.94 10.44 33.26
C PRO A 44 -11.53 10.99 33.53
N GLU A 45 -10.79 11.31 32.48
CA GLU A 45 -9.49 11.97 32.58
C GLU A 45 -9.57 13.36 31.99
N ARG A 46 -8.90 14.32 32.63
CA ARG A 46 -8.76 15.66 32.09
C ARG A 46 -7.60 15.67 31.10
N VAL A 47 -7.90 15.93 29.83
CA VAL A 47 -6.91 16.13 28.77
C VAL A 47 -7.10 17.54 28.24
N ASP A 48 -6.06 18.35 28.34
CA ASP A 48 -6.11 19.79 28.08
C ASP A 48 -7.25 20.48 28.88
N ASN A 49 -8.22 21.07 28.17
CA ASN A 49 -9.38 21.75 28.74
C ASN A 49 -10.66 20.91 28.76
N ASN A 50 -10.59 19.63 28.39
CA ASN A 50 -11.74 18.74 28.28
C ASN A 50 -11.66 17.58 29.29
N TYR A 51 -12.83 17.06 29.67
CA TYR A 51 -12.94 15.77 30.36
C TYR A 51 -13.33 14.70 29.36
N ILE A 52 -12.61 13.58 29.39
CA ILE A 52 -12.73 12.53 28.38
C ILE A 52 -12.99 11.20 29.06
N VAL A 53 -13.98 10.49 28.53
CA VAL A 53 -14.34 9.13 28.94
C VAL A 53 -14.18 8.25 27.71
N ALA A 54 -13.34 7.22 27.81
CA ALA A 54 -13.13 6.25 26.75
C ALA A 54 -13.84 4.93 27.06
N VAL A 55 -14.33 4.30 26.00
CA VAL A 55 -14.85 2.93 26.04
C VAL A 55 -14.01 2.10 25.07
N VAL A 56 -13.42 1.02 25.55
CA VAL A 56 -12.57 0.16 24.71
C VAL A 56 -13.47 -0.72 23.85
N THR A 57 -13.56 -0.43 22.56
CA THR A 57 -14.44 -1.17 21.64
C THR A 57 -13.77 -2.40 21.04
N GLU A 58 -12.44 -2.40 20.93
CA GLU A 58 -11.66 -3.46 20.30
C GLU A 58 -10.25 -3.49 20.90
N VAL A 59 -9.68 -4.68 21.01
CA VAL A 59 -8.29 -4.91 21.44
C VAL A 59 -7.60 -5.68 20.32
N ASN A 60 -6.52 -5.10 19.78
CA ASN A 60 -5.73 -5.70 18.71
C ASN A 60 -4.47 -6.32 19.32
N GLU A 61 -4.46 -7.64 19.42
CA GLU A 61 -3.31 -8.41 19.89
C GLU A 61 -2.11 -8.30 18.92
N GLU A 62 -0.90 -8.49 19.45
CA GLU A 62 0.30 -8.53 18.63
C GLU A 62 0.23 -9.68 17.60
N GLY A 63 0.44 -9.36 16.32
CA GLY A 63 0.52 -10.35 15.25
C GLY A 63 -0.27 -9.94 14.02
N THR A 64 -0.76 -10.93 13.29
CA THR A 64 -1.62 -10.71 12.13
C THR A 64 -2.99 -10.21 12.56
N ALA A 65 -3.54 -9.23 11.86
CA ALA A 65 -4.91 -8.78 12.07
C ALA A 65 -5.90 -9.95 12.03
N SER A 66 -6.97 -9.85 12.83
CA SER A 66 -8.08 -10.81 12.81
C SER A 66 -8.71 -10.86 11.42
N VAL A 67 -9.39 -11.97 11.10
CA VAL A 67 -10.07 -12.12 9.82
C VAL A 67 -11.11 -11.01 9.63
N GLU A 68 -11.83 -10.66 10.69
CA GLU A 68 -12.88 -9.65 10.70
C GLU A 68 -12.32 -8.25 10.40
N SER A 69 -11.22 -7.87 11.05
CA SER A 69 -10.55 -6.58 10.84
C SER A 69 -9.89 -6.51 9.46
N ALA A 70 -9.19 -7.57 9.08
CA ALA A 70 -8.54 -7.67 7.77
C ALA A 70 -9.55 -7.70 6.61
N ARG A 71 -10.77 -8.20 6.83
CA ARG A 71 -11.79 -8.41 5.81
C ARG A 71 -12.02 -7.20 4.91
N LEU A 72 -12.15 -6.01 5.50
CA LEU A 72 -12.42 -4.78 4.76
C LEU A 72 -11.30 -4.44 3.74
N SER A 73 -10.06 -4.78 4.08
CA SER A 73 -8.90 -4.54 3.23
C SER A 73 -8.60 -5.71 2.27
N VAL A 74 -8.82 -6.95 2.71
CA VAL A 74 -8.43 -8.18 2.00
C VAL A 74 -9.51 -8.66 1.03
N ASP A 75 -10.80 -8.54 1.38
CA ASP A 75 -11.91 -8.95 0.51
C ASP A 75 -11.84 -8.36 -0.90
N PRO A 76 -11.63 -7.03 -1.11
CA PRO A 76 -11.52 -6.48 -2.46
C PRO A 76 -10.32 -7.06 -3.22
N ILE A 77 -9.19 -7.28 -2.55
CA ILE A 77 -7.99 -7.87 -3.15
C ILE A 77 -8.26 -9.29 -3.61
N LEU A 78 -8.86 -10.13 -2.76
CA LEU A 78 -9.19 -11.52 -3.09
C LEU A 78 -10.25 -11.61 -4.18
N ARG A 79 -11.26 -10.74 -4.16
CA ARG A 79 -12.27 -10.64 -5.22
C ARG A 79 -11.61 -10.30 -6.55
N ASN A 80 -10.72 -9.32 -6.58
CA ASN A 80 -10.01 -8.92 -7.79
C ASN A 80 -9.10 -10.05 -8.31
N LYS A 81 -8.37 -10.75 -7.43
CA LYS A 81 -7.57 -11.93 -7.81
C LYS A 81 -8.43 -13.05 -8.40
N LYS A 82 -9.58 -13.35 -7.79
CA LYS A 82 -10.51 -14.36 -8.32
C LYS A 82 -11.08 -13.95 -9.69
N LYS A 83 -11.46 -12.67 -9.85
CA LYS A 83 -11.91 -12.13 -11.15
C LYS A 83 -10.82 -12.22 -12.20
N ALA A 84 -9.59 -11.82 -11.87
CA ALA A 84 -8.45 -11.93 -12.75
C ALA A 84 -8.22 -13.38 -13.20
N ALA A 85 -8.20 -14.33 -12.25
CA ALA A 85 -8.04 -15.75 -12.57
C ALA A 85 -9.14 -16.29 -13.50
N LEU A 86 -10.40 -15.87 -13.31
CA LEU A 86 -11.50 -16.23 -14.21
C LEU A 86 -11.31 -15.66 -15.62
N LEU A 87 -10.88 -14.41 -15.73
CA LEU A 87 -10.64 -13.77 -17.01
C LEU A 87 -9.42 -14.36 -17.73
N VAL A 88 -8.35 -14.69 -17.00
CA VAL A 88 -7.18 -15.41 -17.52
C VAL A 88 -7.60 -16.76 -18.09
N LYS A 89 -8.42 -17.53 -17.36
CA LYS A 89 -8.99 -18.79 -17.87
C LYS A 89 -9.87 -18.60 -19.09
N LYS A 90 -10.65 -17.51 -19.13
CA LYS A 90 -11.54 -17.20 -20.27
C LYS A 90 -10.76 -16.86 -21.54
N VAL A 91 -9.64 -16.15 -21.41
CA VAL A 91 -8.77 -15.80 -22.53
C VAL A 91 -7.93 -17.00 -22.98
N GLY A 92 -7.44 -17.82 -22.05
CA GLY A 92 -6.59 -18.96 -22.35
C GLY A 92 -5.23 -18.55 -22.92
N ASN A 93 -4.69 -19.35 -23.84
CA ASN A 93 -3.43 -19.02 -24.52
C ASN A 93 -3.65 -17.86 -25.50
N VAL A 94 -2.87 -16.79 -25.33
CA VAL A 94 -2.94 -15.62 -26.21
C VAL A 94 -2.10 -15.88 -27.45
N THR A 95 -2.77 -15.95 -28.61
CA THR A 95 -2.12 -15.99 -29.92
C THR A 95 -2.16 -14.62 -30.61
N THR A 96 -3.31 -13.95 -30.55
CA THR A 96 -3.53 -12.63 -31.15
C THR A 96 -4.30 -11.71 -30.19
N LEU A 97 -4.17 -10.39 -30.39
CA LEU A 97 -4.89 -9.40 -29.57
C LEU A 97 -6.39 -9.45 -29.87
N GLU A 98 -6.74 -9.73 -31.12
CA GLU A 98 -8.09 -9.81 -31.65
C GLU A 98 -8.85 -10.98 -31.02
N ALA A 99 -8.22 -12.16 -30.93
CA ALA A 99 -8.81 -13.32 -30.25
C ALA A 99 -9.05 -13.05 -28.76
N ALA A 100 -8.09 -12.42 -28.08
CA ALA A 100 -8.24 -12.03 -26.68
C ALA A 100 -9.37 -10.99 -26.49
N ALA A 101 -9.46 -9.99 -27.37
CA ALA A 101 -10.50 -8.97 -27.36
C ALA A 101 -11.90 -9.59 -27.51
N THR A 102 -12.08 -10.52 -28.47
CA THR A 102 -13.34 -11.25 -28.66
C THR A 102 -13.70 -12.07 -27.42
N ALA A 103 -12.75 -12.82 -26.84
CA ALA A 103 -12.96 -13.58 -25.60
C ALA A 103 -13.39 -12.69 -24.43
N LEU A 104 -12.92 -11.44 -24.40
CA LEU A 104 -13.26 -10.43 -23.38
C LEU A 104 -14.51 -9.60 -23.69
N GLY A 105 -15.30 -10.00 -24.69
CA GLY A 105 -16.57 -9.35 -25.04
C GLY A 105 -16.40 -8.16 -25.99
N GLY A 106 -15.46 -8.24 -26.92
CA GLY A 106 -15.24 -7.22 -27.95
C GLY A 106 -14.54 -5.98 -27.42
N LYS A 107 -13.57 -6.13 -26.52
CA LYS A 107 -12.81 -4.99 -25.99
C LYS A 107 -12.01 -4.30 -27.10
N THR A 108 -12.02 -2.97 -27.10
CA THR A 108 -11.22 -2.17 -28.03
C THR A 108 -9.73 -2.42 -27.79
N ILE A 109 -8.98 -2.64 -28.87
CA ILE A 109 -7.52 -2.74 -28.82
C ILE A 109 -6.96 -1.32 -28.92
N GLU A 110 -6.22 -0.91 -27.90
CA GLU A 110 -5.62 0.41 -27.83
C GLU A 110 -4.10 0.32 -28.09
N THR A 111 -3.56 1.37 -28.72
CA THR A 111 -2.11 1.50 -28.94
C THR A 111 -1.57 2.53 -27.97
N ALA A 112 -0.61 2.11 -27.14
CA ALA A 112 0.13 3.00 -26.27
C ALA A 112 1.49 3.33 -26.93
N ASP A 113 1.76 4.62 -27.11
CA ASP A 113 3.05 5.13 -27.57
C ASP A 113 3.77 5.90 -26.44
N SER A 114 5.09 6.02 -26.53
CA SER A 114 5.94 6.74 -25.57
C SER A 114 5.95 6.17 -24.14
N VAL A 115 5.67 4.87 -24.00
CA VAL A 115 5.78 4.15 -22.72
C VAL A 115 7.22 4.20 -22.22
N ARG A 116 7.42 4.60 -20.96
CA ARG A 116 8.75 4.67 -20.35
C ARG A 116 9.00 3.56 -19.35
N ALA A 117 10.24 3.06 -19.32
CA ALA A 117 10.66 1.98 -18.43
C ALA A 117 10.52 2.33 -16.93
N ASN A 118 10.45 3.61 -16.57
CA ASN A 118 10.19 4.06 -15.20
C ASN A 118 8.74 3.80 -14.72
N GLY A 119 7.93 3.10 -15.50
CA GLY A 119 6.58 2.67 -15.12
C GLY A 119 5.48 3.66 -15.49
N SER A 120 5.82 4.77 -16.16
CA SER A 120 4.82 5.68 -16.73
C SER A 120 4.33 5.12 -18.05
N LEU A 121 3.15 4.49 -18.03
CA LEU A 121 2.36 4.34 -19.24
C LEU A 121 1.70 5.70 -19.52
N SER A 122 2.06 6.31 -20.64
CA SER A 122 1.39 7.49 -21.16
C SER A 122 -0.10 7.18 -21.41
N GLY A 123 -0.99 8.10 -21.05
CA GLY A 123 -2.44 7.97 -21.25
C GLY A 123 -3.20 7.35 -20.07
N SER A 124 -4.30 6.64 -20.38
CA SER A 124 -5.33 6.19 -19.43
C SER A 124 -4.94 5.01 -18.53
N PHE A 125 -3.78 4.40 -18.73
CA PHE A 125 -3.41 3.12 -18.09
C PHE A 125 -2.68 3.26 -16.76
N GLY A 126 -2.26 4.47 -16.38
CA GLY A 126 -1.66 4.73 -15.06
C GLY A 126 -0.39 3.91 -14.77
N TYR A 127 -0.19 3.56 -13.50
CA TYR A 127 1.00 2.85 -13.03
C TYR A 127 0.80 1.32 -13.08
N GLU A 128 1.41 0.65 -14.06
CA GLU A 128 1.32 -0.81 -14.25
C GLU A 128 2.71 -1.45 -14.43
N PRO A 129 3.46 -1.67 -13.34
CA PRO A 129 4.86 -2.09 -13.42
C PRO A 129 5.04 -3.48 -14.05
N ARG A 130 4.09 -4.41 -13.84
CA ARG A 130 4.14 -5.77 -14.44
C ARG A 130 3.95 -5.72 -15.95
N VAL A 131 3.06 -4.86 -16.44
CA VAL A 131 2.80 -4.66 -17.86
C VAL A 131 4.00 -3.98 -18.52
N THR A 132 4.51 -2.91 -17.91
CA THR A 132 5.72 -2.21 -18.38
C THR A 132 6.92 -3.17 -18.41
N GLY A 133 7.13 -3.98 -17.37
CA GLY A 133 8.20 -4.98 -17.35
C GLY A 133 8.10 -6.01 -18.48
N ALA A 134 6.89 -6.48 -18.79
CA ALA A 134 6.68 -7.39 -19.92
C ALA A 134 6.92 -6.70 -21.28
N ALA A 135 6.56 -5.41 -21.40
CA ALA A 135 6.77 -4.63 -22.61
C ALA A 135 8.26 -4.36 -22.90
N PHE A 136 9.07 -4.14 -21.86
CA PHE A 136 10.51 -3.92 -21.97
C PHE A 136 11.35 -5.21 -21.96
N ASN A 137 10.71 -6.38 -21.88
CA ASN A 137 11.42 -7.66 -22.04
C ASN A 137 11.85 -7.85 -23.50
N PRO A 138 13.16 -7.94 -23.82
CA PRO A 138 13.64 -8.10 -25.19
C PRO A 138 13.03 -9.31 -25.92
N ALA A 139 12.72 -10.38 -25.19
CA ALA A 139 12.10 -11.57 -25.76
C ALA A 139 10.72 -11.29 -26.36
N ASN A 140 10.01 -10.25 -25.90
CA ASN A 140 8.65 -9.93 -26.32
C ASN A 140 8.60 -8.94 -27.49
N LYS A 141 9.73 -8.40 -27.93
CA LYS A 141 9.79 -7.44 -29.05
C LYS A 141 9.22 -8.07 -30.33
N GLY A 142 8.32 -7.34 -31.00
CA GLY A 142 7.68 -7.73 -32.25
C GLY A 142 6.61 -8.81 -32.13
N LYS A 143 6.28 -9.27 -30.92
CA LYS A 143 5.32 -10.36 -30.72
C LYS A 143 4.27 -10.03 -29.67
N VAL A 144 3.19 -10.82 -29.69
CA VAL A 144 2.19 -10.83 -28.63
C VAL A 144 2.75 -11.60 -27.45
N VAL A 145 2.59 -11.06 -26.24
CA VAL A 145 2.96 -11.75 -25.02
C VAL A 145 2.00 -12.92 -24.81
N PRO A 146 2.48 -14.17 -24.73
CA PRO A 146 1.63 -15.37 -24.79
C PRO A 146 0.78 -15.58 -23.53
N ALA A 147 1.13 -14.90 -22.43
CA ALA A 147 0.41 -14.96 -21.16
C ALA A 147 -0.33 -13.65 -20.88
N VAL A 148 -1.53 -13.78 -20.34
CA VAL A 148 -2.27 -12.64 -19.78
C VAL A 148 -1.52 -12.10 -18.56
N ILE A 149 -1.33 -10.78 -18.51
CA ILE A 149 -0.62 -10.10 -17.44
C ILE A 149 -1.65 -9.56 -16.44
N GLU A 150 -1.58 -10.00 -15.19
CA GLU A 150 -2.36 -9.43 -14.09
C GLU A 150 -1.71 -8.12 -13.61
N GLY A 151 -2.26 -6.98 -14.03
CA GLY A 151 -1.90 -5.65 -13.55
C GLY A 151 -2.58 -5.29 -12.22
N LEU A 152 -2.36 -4.06 -11.76
CA LEU A 152 -2.96 -3.48 -10.56
C LEU A 152 -4.42 -3.09 -10.78
N SER A 153 -4.73 -2.51 -11.94
CA SER A 153 -6.08 -2.07 -12.30
C SER A 153 -6.92 -3.13 -13.03
N GLY A 154 -6.27 -4.14 -13.62
CA GLY A 154 -6.96 -5.14 -14.42
C GLY A 154 -6.03 -6.18 -15.04
N ILE A 155 -6.56 -6.94 -16.00
CA ILE A 155 -5.76 -7.85 -16.81
C ILE A 155 -5.39 -7.21 -18.14
N PHE A 156 -4.21 -7.55 -18.65
CA PHE A 156 -3.65 -6.97 -19.86
C PHE A 156 -3.16 -8.06 -20.79
N VAL A 157 -3.39 -7.83 -22.08
CA VAL A 157 -2.80 -8.62 -23.16
C VAL A 157 -2.10 -7.62 -24.06
N VAL A 158 -0.80 -7.81 -24.25
CA VAL A 158 0.04 -6.80 -24.91
C VAL A 158 0.80 -7.38 -26.09
N ARG A 159 0.92 -6.58 -27.15
CA ARG A 159 1.84 -6.79 -28.26
C ARG A 159 2.90 -5.71 -28.19
N VAL A 160 4.16 -6.10 -28.18
CA VAL A 160 5.27 -5.12 -28.16
C VAL A 160 5.65 -4.82 -29.59
N ASN A 161 5.29 -3.63 -30.07
CA ASN A 161 5.61 -3.23 -31.45
C ASN A 161 7.11 -2.95 -31.60
N ASN A 162 7.65 -2.05 -30.77
CA ASN A 162 9.07 -1.72 -30.77
C ASN A 162 9.53 -1.30 -29.37
N VAL A 163 10.83 -1.47 -29.11
CA VAL A 163 11.51 -0.96 -27.93
C VAL A 163 12.77 -0.25 -28.42
N SER A 164 12.94 1.00 -27.99
CA SER A 164 14.10 1.84 -28.30
C SER A 164 14.63 2.49 -27.04
N SER A 165 15.91 2.86 -27.08
CA SER A 165 16.53 3.67 -26.05
C SER A 165 16.39 5.14 -26.42
N THR A 166 15.98 5.97 -25.47
CA THR A 166 16.11 7.42 -25.61
C THR A 166 17.57 7.82 -25.43
N PRO A 167 18.03 8.92 -26.04
CA PRO A 167 19.35 9.46 -25.76
C PRO A 167 19.54 9.61 -24.25
N VAL A 168 20.69 9.14 -23.74
CA VAL A 168 21.11 9.46 -22.39
C VAL A 168 21.37 10.96 -22.40
N MET A 169 20.57 11.74 -21.67
CA MET A 169 20.94 13.14 -21.43
C MET A 169 22.30 13.13 -20.75
N ASP A 170 23.26 13.81 -21.37
CA ASP A 170 24.62 13.91 -20.85
C ASP A 170 24.52 14.49 -19.44
N GLY A 171 24.79 13.65 -18.46
CA GLY A 171 24.52 13.93 -17.07
C GLY A 171 25.58 13.22 -16.27
N ASP A 172 26.40 14.00 -15.58
CA ASP A 172 27.46 13.48 -14.73
C ASP A 172 26.89 12.38 -13.82
N VAL A 173 27.42 11.17 -13.97
CA VAL A 173 27.02 9.98 -13.21
C VAL A 173 27.17 10.25 -11.71
N ALA A 174 28.15 11.07 -11.30
CA ALA A 174 28.33 11.43 -9.90
C ALA A 174 27.17 12.30 -9.39
N THR A 175 26.72 13.28 -10.18
CA THR A 175 25.54 14.11 -9.89
C THR A 175 24.26 13.26 -9.84
N GLN A 176 24.06 12.35 -10.78
CA GLN A 176 22.90 11.44 -10.76
C GLN A 176 22.90 10.53 -9.52
N ARG A 177 24.07 9.97 -9.17
CA ARG A 177 24.26 9.17 -7.96
C ARG A 177 23.99 9.98 -6.70
N ASN A 178 24.48 11.21 -6.62
CA ASN A 178 24.25 12.11 -5.49
C ASN A 178 22.76 12.44 -5.35
N ASN A 179 22.08 12.76 -6.45
CA ASN A 179 20.63 13.04 -6.43
C ASN A 179 19.82 11.82 -5.98
N ARG A 180 20.17 10.61 -6.44
CA ARG A 180 19.53 9.37 -5.95
C ARG A 180 19.80 9.13 -4.47
N TYR A 181 21.03 9.38 -4.00
CA TYR A 181 21.39 9.26 -2.60
C TYR A 181 20.60 10.26 -1.73
N LEU A 182 20.47 11.51 -2.15
CA LEU A 182 19.72 12.53 -1.43
C LEU A 182 18.21 12.22 -1.40
N GLN A 183 17.63 11.76 -2.51
CA GLN A 183 16.23 11.30 -2.55
C GLN A 183 16.00 10.12 -1.59
N ALA A 184 16.89 9.14 -1.61
CA ALA A 184 16.83 8.00 -0.71
C ALA A 184 16.95 8.45 0.75
N LYS A 185 17.93 9.30 1.06
CA LYS A 185 18.13 9.88 2.41
C LYS A 185 16.89 10.63 2.89
N GLN A 186 16.21 11.38 2.03
CA GLN A 186 14.98 12.09 2.37
C GLN A 186 13.81 11.13 2.64
N ALA A 187 13.70 10.04 1.87
CA ALA A 187 12.71 8.99 2.12
C ALA A 187 12.96 8.25 3.45
N TYR A 188 14.23 8.12 3.87
CA TYR A 188 14.63 7.51 5.15
C TYR A 188 14.55 8.46 6.35
N ALA A 189 14.62 9.77 6.14
CA ALA A 189 14.55 10.77 7.21
C ALA A 189 13.14 10.92 7.81
N ASN A 190 12.10 10.50 7.10
CA ASN A 190 10.75 10.48 7.65
C ASN A 190 10.64 9.38 8.72
N GLN A 191 10.51 9.78 9.99
CA GLN A 191 10.39 8.86 11.14
C GLN A 191 9.15 7.95 11.06
N TYR A 192 8.14 8.33 10.28
CA TYR A 192 6.91 7.56 10.10
C TYR A 192 6.94 6.67 8.84
N SER A 193 8.02 6.71 8.06
CA SER A 193 8.16 5.86 6.88
C SER A 193 8.44 4.42 7.33
N PRO A 194 7.71 3.41 6.82
CA PRO A 194 8.02 2.00 7.09
C PRO A 194 9.41 1.59 6.62
N ASN A 195 9.99 2.37 5.69
CA ASN A 195 11.35 2.19 5.19
C ASN A 195 12.41 2.83 6.10
N ASN A 196 12.05 3.45 7.23
CA ASN A 196 13.01 4.05 8.14
C ASN A 196 14.01 2.98 8.63
N PRO A 197 15.33 3.23 8.59
CA PRO A 197 16.32 2.24 9.01
C PRO A 197 16.10 1.74 10.44
N ILE A 198 15.61 2.58 11.34
CA ILE A 198 15.32 2.21 12.74
C ILE A 198 14.14 1.24 12.82
N SER A 199 13.06 1.45 12.04
CA SER A 199 11.93 0.51 12.04
C SER A 199 12.33 -0.84 11.45
N ILE A 200 13.13 -0.84 10.38
CA ILE A 200 13.64 -2.07 9.76
C ILE A 200 14.54 -2.84 10.73
N LEU A 201 15.53 -2.16 11.34
CA LEU A 201 16.43 -2.76 12.31
C LEU A 201 15.66 -3.29 13.53
N ARG A 202 14.61 -2.59 13.96
CA ARG A 202 13.73 -3.05 15.04
C ARG A 202 12.98 -4.33 14.66
N THR A 203 12.41 -4.40 13.46
CA THR A 203 11.70 -5.60 12.97
C THR A 203 12.65 -6.77 12.74
N ALA A 204 13.87 -6.51 12.28
CA ALA A 204 14.89 -7.54 12.07
C ALA A 204 15.53 -8.05 13.38
N ALA A 205 15.50 -7.25 14.44
CA ALA A 205 16.05 -7.65 15.73
C ALA A 205 15.18 -8.71 16.40
N THR A 206 15.83 -9.72 16.99
CA THR A 206 15.17 -10.74 17.82
C THR A 206 14.87 -10.24 19.24
N ILE A 207 15.15 -8.97 19.54
CA ILE A 207 15.04 -8.38 20.88
C ILE A 207 13.60 -7.92 21.11
N LYS A 208 12.94 -8.46 22.13
CA LYS A 208 11.65 -7.95 22.63
C LYS A 208 11.88 -6.83 23.64
N ASP A 209 11.65 -5.59 23.23
CA ASP A 209 11.74 -4.43 24.14
C ASP A 209 10.50 -4.32 25.04
N LYS A 210 10.64 -4.70 26.31
CA LYS A 210 9.56 -4.64 27.32
C LYS A 210 9.61 -3.41 28.22
N ARG A 211 10.44 -2.40 27.91
CA ARG A 211 10.60 -1.22 28.80
C ARG A 211 9.29 -0.46 28.99
N GLN A 212 8.39 -0.50 28.01
CA GLN A 212 7.06 0.12 28.06
C GLN A 212 6.10 -0.55 29.05
N VAL A 213 6.36 -1.80 29.44
CA VAL A 213 5.56 -2.53 30.43
C VAL A 213 6.09 -2.28 31.85
N ARG A 214 7.33 -1.77 31.98
CA ARG A 214 8.00 -1.54 33.27
C ARG A 214 7.92 -0.11 33.79
N TYR A 215 7.57 0.87 32.96
CA TYR A 215 7.53 2.29 33.34
C TYR A 215 6.22 2.96 32.96
#